data_AF-A0A9P7XEZ0-F1
#
_entry.id   AF-A0A9P7XEZ0-F1
#
_cell.length_a   1.000
_cell.length_b   1.000
_cell.length_c   1.000
_cell.angle_alpha   90.00
_cell.angle_beta   90.00
_cell.angle_gamma   90.00
#
_symmetry.space_group_name_H-M   'P 1'
#
loop_
_entity.id
_entity.type
_entity.pdbx_description
1 polymer ?
#
loop_
_entity_poly.entity_id
_entity_poly.type
_entity_poly.pdbx_seq_one_letter_code
_entity_poly.pdbx_strand_id
1 'polypeptide(L)'
;MYSINQVFVRFKHVVFATTPHFLPWSSQREIDDELKEDLMKAATQFDPKGGWSLDDPNTYHLEKVMDLAQKSRTRELPGNYPFLVKKQLIAETVVTWKALASKCLDEIHELLDDHVKTVITEHFRKQALGGLRDAVMYVNMLVAADPALSDKSHRSVASDEIRRRFHDTLAQIDSLCNSESTPFTQNDHYFYAYKSKLLGVYKEVYRRSRDEQGIVSSLQDFVQDMQPNDEVAQKNFDRINAALSNLTALGLHGLTAVDLTKLLPEDENSPALEIMAEVRAYFQGRPQMFLRNGTAN
;
A
#
# COMPACT_ATOMS: atom_id res chain seq x y z
N MET A 1 8.92 -5.11 27.32
CA MET A 1 9.52 -4.60 26.05
C MET A 1 9.29 -5.52 24.84
N TYR A 2 9.52 -6.83 24.90
CA TYR A 2 9.33 -7.73 23.74
C TYR A 2 7.89 -7.70 23.18
N SER A 3 6.87 -7.61 24.04
CA SER A 3 5.46 -7.55 23.65
C SER A 3 5.05 -6.23 22.95
N ILE A 4 5.56 -5.07 23.40
CA ILE A 4 5.28 -3.77 22.76
C ILE A 4 5.82 -3.73 21.33
N ASN A 5 7.04 -4.25 21.11
CA ASN A 5 7.61 -4.33 19.76
C ASN A 5 6.79 -5.24 18.83
N GLN A 6 6.20 -6.31 19.34
CA GLN A 6 5.31 -7.18 18.55
C GLN A 6 4.01 -6.47 18.16
N VAL A 7 3.39 -5.72 19.08
CA VAL A 7 2.20 -4.90 18.78
C VAL A 7 2.52 -3.91 17.67
N PHE A 8 3.66 -3.23 17.75
CA PHE A 8 4.07 -2.28 16.73
C PHE A 8 4.34 -2.95 15.37
N VAL A 9 5.04 -4.10 15.33
CA VAL A 9 5.27 -4.86 14.08
C VAL A 9 3.95 -5.29 13.44
N ARG A 10 2.99 -5.78 14.25
CA ARG A 10 1.65 -6.13 13.77
C ARG A 10 0.93 -4.91 13.19
N PHE A 11 0.97 -3.79 13.90
CA PHE A 11 0.39 -2.54 13.41
C PHE A 11 0.96 -2.13 12.05
N LYS A 12 2.29 -2.22 11.86
CA LYS A 12 2.90 -1.96 10.55
C LYS A 12 2.26 -2.82 9.47
N HIS A 13 2.21 -4.14 9.68
CA HIS A 13 1.67 -5.06 8.69
C HIS A 13 0.20 -4.76 8.35
N VAL A 14 -0.63 -4.45 9.36
CA VAL A 14 -2.04 -4.13 9.15
C VAL A 14 -2.20 -2.82 8.37
N VAL A 15 -1.41 -1.78 8.68
CA VAL A 15 -1.44 -0.53 7.91
C VAL A 15 -1.00 -0.76 6.46
N PHE A 16 0.06 -1.52 6.22
CA PHE A 16 0.48 -1.85 4.85
C PHE A 16 -0.57 -2.64 4.07
N ALA A 17 -1.28 -3.57 4.71
CA ALA A 17 -2.37 -4.32 4.08
C ALA A 17 -3.54 -3.43 3.63
N THR A 18 -3.73 -2.25 4.22
CA THR A 18 -4.77 -1.30 3.75
C THR A 18 -4.44 -0.63 2.41
N THR A 19 -3.23 -0.80 1.89
CA THR A 19 -2.80 -0.21 0.62
C THR A 19 -3.62 -0.77 -0.54
N PRO A 20 -4.11 0.07 -1.48
CA PRO A 20 -4.88 -0.43 -2.61
C PRO A 20 -4.01 -1.34 -3.48
N HIS A 21 -4.58 -2.48 -3.85
CA HIS A 21 -3.98 -3.45 -4.74
C HIS A 21 -4.64 -3.34 -6.11
N PHE A 22 -3.85 -3.15 -7.15
CA PHE A 22 -4.35 -2.91 -8.49
C PHE A 22 -4.11 -4.11 -9.38
N LEU A 23 -5.17 -4.54 -10.06
CA LEU A 23 -5.11 -5.59 -11.08
C LEU A 23 -5.24 -4.93 -12.45
N PRO A 24 -4.19 -5.00 -13.30
CA PRO A 24 -4.18 -4.33 -14.59
C PRO A 24 -5.04 -5.03 -15.65
N TRP A 25 -5.99 -5.88 -15.27
CA TRP A 25 -6.92 -6.58 -16.16
C TRP A 25 -8.38 -6.43 -15.68
N SER A 26 -9.33 -6.72 -16.58
CA SER A 26 -10.77 -6.70 -16.26
C SER A 26 -11.15 -7.89 -15.36
N SER A 27 -12.12 -7.67 -14.47
CA SER A 27 -12.66 -8.71 -13.58
C SER A 27 -13.26 -9.90 -14.33
N GLN A 28 -13.68 -9.71 -15.57
CA GLN A 28 -14.33 -10.72 -16.40
C GLN A 28 -13.35 -11.67 -17.12
N ARG A 29 -12.05 -11.36 -17.12
CA ARG A 29 -11.04 -12.18 -17.78
C ARG A 29 -10.47 -13.21 -16.82
N GLU A 30 -10.44 -14.46 -17.25
CA GLU A 30 -9.61 -15.48 -16.63
C GLU A 30 -8.16 -15.23 -17.02
N ILE A 31 -7.32 -15.05 -16.00
CA ILE A 31 -5.90 -14.82 -16.14
C ILE A 31 -5.17 -16.04 -15.60
N ASP A 32 -4.13 -16.44 -16.32
CA ASP A 32 -3.24 -17.52 -15.94
C ASP A 32 -2.56 -17.26 -14.57
N ASP A 33 -2.33 -18.32 -13.81
CA ASP A 33 -1.79 -18.22 -12.45
C ASP A 33 -0.33 -17.77 -12.44
N GLU A 34 0.46 -18.12 -13.47
CA GLU A 34 1.84 -17.63 -13.64
C GLU A 34 1.85 -16.09 -13.76
N LEU A 35 0.94 -15.53 -14.56
CA LEU A 35 0.84 -14.08 -14.75
C LEU A 35 0.42 -13.36 -13.46
N LYS A 36 -0.45 -13.96 -12.64
CA LYS A 36 -0.80 -13.43 -11.32
C LYS A 36 0.41 -13.46 -10.38
N GLU A 37 1.16 -14.55 -10.36
CA GLU A 37 2.36 -14.68 -9.53
C GLU A 37 3.45 -13.67 -9.92
N ASP A 38 3.69 -13.50 -11.23
CA ASP A 38 4.62 -12.50 -11.77
C ASP A 38 4.26 -11.08 -11.32
N LEU A 39 2.98 -10.71 -11.44
CA LEU A 39 2.49 -9.43 -10.97
C LEU A 39 2.70 -9.28 -9.45
N MET A 40 2.33 -10.31 -8.68
CA MET A 40 2.49 -10.32 -7.22
C MET A 40 3.94 -10.11 -6.82
N LYS A 41 4.86 -10.86 -7.41
CA LYS A 41 6.29 -10.77 -7.14
C LYS A 41 6.85 -9.40 -7.48
N ALA A 42 6.44 -8.82 -8.61
CA ALA A 42 6.93 -7.53 -9.05
C ALA A 42 6.36 -6.36 -8.22
N ALA A 43 5.07 -6.41 -7.86
CA ALA A 43 4.43 -5.35 -7.09
C ALA A 43 4.77 -5.39 -5.60
N THR A 44 5.02 -6.58 -5.03
CA THR A 44 5.32 -6.76 -3.59
C THR A 44 6.80 -6.84 -3.27
N GLN A 45 7.68 -6.69 -4.27
CA GLN A 45 9.14 -6.80 -4.08
C GLN A 45 9.68 -5.95 -2.91
N PHE A 46 9.01 -4.85 -2.60
CA PHE A 46 9.41 -3.91 -1.55
C PHE A 46 8.39 -3.79 -0.42
N ASP A 47 7.34 -4.60 -0.45
CA ASP A 47 6.34 -4.66 0.61
C ASP A 47 6.85 -5.51 1.77
N PRO A 48 6.33 -5.29 3.00
CA PRO A 48 6.55 -6.22 4.08
C PRO A 48 6.07 -7.63 3.66
N LYS A 49 6.84 -8.66 4.04
CA LYS A 49 6.52 -10.05 3.70
C LYS A 49 5.09 -10.41 4.19
N GLY A 50 4.23 -10.83 3.26
CA GLY A 50 2.91 -11.43 3.56
C GLY A 50 1.70 -10.49 3.49
N GLY A 51 1.75 -9.40 2.72
CA GLY A 51 0.70 -8.37 2.73
C GLY A 51 -0.33 -8.40 1.59
N TRP A 52 -0.10 -9.09 0.47
CA TRP A 52 -1.02 -9.07 -0.67
C TRP A 52 -1.69 -10.43 -0.91
N SER A 53 -3.02 -10.45 -0.85
CA SER A 53 -3.87 -11.53 -1.38
C SER A 53 -4.75 -10.99 -2.50
N LEU A 54 -5.01 -11.79 -3.53
CA LEU A 54 -5.96 -11.44 -4.60
C LEU A 54 -7.40 -11.28 -4.08
N ASP A 55 -7.72 -11.94 -2.97
CA ASP A 55 -9.05 -11.88 -2.32
C ASP A 55 -9.20 -10.68 -1.36
N ASP A 56 -8.21 -9.78 -1.32
CA ASP A 56 -8.26 -8.63 -0.42
C ASP A 56 -9.39 -7.67 -0.84
N PRO A 57 -10.24 -7.20 0.11
CA PRO A 57 -11.27 -6.20 -0.17
C PRO A 57 -10.74 -4.89 -0.79
N ASN A 58 -9.45 -4.58 -0.63
CA ASN A 58 -8.79 -3.43 -1.25
C ASN A 58 -8.22 -3.70 -2.64
N THR A 59 -8.76 -4.69 -3.36
CA THR A 59 -8.38 -5.00 -4.74
C THR A 59 -9.23 -4.24 -5.75
N TYR A 60 -8.58 -3.59 -6.71
CA TYR A 60 -9.20 -2.76 -7.74
C TYR A 60 -8.79 -3.24 -9.14
N HIS A 61 -9.77 -3.70 -9.92
CA HIS A 61 -9.59 -4.01 -11.33
C HIS A 61 -9.47 -2.76 -12.20
N LEU A 62 -8.90 -2.95 -13.39
CA LEU A 62 -8.67 -1.90 -14.39
C LEU A 62 -9.90 -1.06 -14.70
N GLU A 63 -11.03 -1.73 -14.94
CA GLU A 63 -12.29 -1.07 -15.28
C GLU A 63 -12.80 -0.14 -14.16
N LYS A 64 -12.62 -0.53 -12.89
CA LYS A 64 -13.06 0.29 -11.75
C LYS A 64 -12.22 1.57 -11.66
N VAL A 65 -10.91 1.47 -11.85
CA VAL A 65 -10.02 2.64 -11.86
C VAL A 65 -10.34 3.53 -13.07
N MET A 66 -10.58 2.93 -14.23
CA MET A 66 -10.93 3.68 -15.44
C MET A 66 -12.29 4.39 -15.33
N ASP A 67 -13.30 3.73 -14.77
CA ASP A 67 -14.62 4.31 -14.51
C ASP A 67 -14.53 5.49 -13.53
N LEU A 68 -13.76 5.36 -12.44
CA LEU A 68 -13.47 6.47 -11.52
C LEU A 68 -12.79 7.63 -12.24
N ALA A 69 -11.84 7.34 -13.12
CA ALA A 69 -11.12 8.33 -13.89
C ALA A 69 -12.04 9.08 -14.87
N GLN A 70 -12.92 8.36 -15.57
CA GLN A 70 -13.90 8.93 -16.48
C GLN A 70 -14.97 9.76 -15.76
N LYS A 71 -15.49 9.27 -14.63
CA LYS A 71 -16.49 10.00 -13.81
C LYS A 71 -15.94 11.28 -13.20
N SER A 72 -14.66 11.29 -12.86
CA SER A 72 -14.01 12.47 -12.29
C SER A 72 -13.64 13.49 -13.36
N ARG A 73 -13.62 13.11 -14.65
CA ARG A 73 -13.27 13.98 -15.76
C ARG A 73 -14.36 15.02 -15.96
N THR A 74 -14.00 16.30 -15.80
CA THR A 74 -14.94 17.42 -16.00
C THR A 74 -14.74 18.05 -17.38
N ARG A 75 -13.62 18.73 -17.60
CA ARG A 75 -13.32 19.48 -18.84
C ARG A 75 -11.94 19.18 -19.45
N GLU A 76 -11.28 18.14 -18.97
CA GLU A 76 -9.94 17.75 -19.43
C GLU A 76 -10.01 16.96 -20.74
N LEU A 77 -8.96 17.07 -21.58
CA LEU A 77 -8.83 16.28 -22.79
C LEU A 77 -8.61 14.79 -22.44
N PRO A 78 -9.07 13.84 -23.28
CA PRO A 78 -8.72 12.43 -23.13
C PRO A 78 -7.20 12.25 -22.97
N GLY A 79 -6.79 11.43 -22.00
CA GLY A 79 -5.39 11.25 -21.63
C GLY A 79 -4.93 12.13 -20.47
N ASN A 80 -5.60 13.25 -20.20
CA ASN A 80 -5.41 14.04 -18.99
C ASN A 80 -6.53 13.69 -18.01
N TYR A 81 -6.15 13.12 -16.86
CA TYR A 81 -7.10 12.73 -15.83
C TYR A 81 -6.87 13.53 -14.55
N PRO A 82 -7.96 13.99 -13.90
CA PRO A 82 -7.83 14.91 -12.78
C PRO A 82 -7.06 14.30 -11.62
N PHE A 83 -6.24 15.13 -10.99
CA PHE A 83 -5.58 14.81 -9.71
C PHE A 83 -6.56 14.33 -8.63
N LEU A 84 -7.84 14.70 -8.74
CA LEU A 84 -8.91 14.32 -7.82
C LEU A 84 -9.05 12.80 -7.66
N VAL A 85 -8.90 12.02 -8.73
CA VAL A 85 -9.04 10.54 -8.67
C VAL A 85 -7.98 9.95 -7.74
N LYS A 86 -6.73 10.39 -7.93
CA LYS A 86 -5.59 9.95 -7.11
C LYS A 86 -5.75 10.39 -5.67
N LYS A 87 -6.20 11.62 -5.45
CA LYS A 87 -6.50 12.15 -4.12
C LYS A 87 -7.57 11.33 -3.40
N GLN A 88 -8.64 10.98 -4.09
CA GLN A 88 -9.72 10.18 -3.53
C GLN A 88 -9.23 8.78 -3.12
N LEU A 89 -8.55 8.07 -4.03
CA LEU A 89 -8.02 6.72 -3.75
C LEU A 89 -7.03 6.73 -2.55
N ILE A 90 -6.18 7.76 -2.46
CA ILE A 90 -5.25 7.89 -1.33
C ILE A 90 -6.00 8.20 -0.03
N ALA A 91 -6.95 9.13 -0.07
CA ALA A 91 -7.70 9.54 1.12
C ALA A 91 -8.56 8.39 1.68
N GLU A 92 -9.21 7.60 0.82
CA GLU A 92 -10.02 6.43 1.23
C GLU A 92 -9.19 5.43 2.05
N THR A 93 -7.94 5.19 1.67
CA THR A 93 -7.02 4.34 2.43
C THR A 93 -6.56 5.01 3.73
N VAL A 94 -6.12 6.28 3.68
CA VAL A 94 -5.54 6.98 4.85
C VAL A 94 -6.58 7.18 5.97
N VAL A 95 -7.86 7.33 5.64
CA VAL A 95 -8.94 7.45 6.65
C VAL A 95 -8.97 6.25 7.60
N THR A 96 -8.63 5.05 7.13
CA THR A 96 -8.60 3.84 7.97
C THR A 96 -7.44 3.82 8.96
N TRP A 97 -6.35 4.54 8.67
CA TRP A 97 -5.13 4.51 9.48
C TRP A 97 -5.33 5.08 10.87
N LYS A 98 -6.22 6.07 11.04
CA LYS A 98 -6.57 6.63 12.34
C LYS A 98 -7.10 5.55 13.28
N ALA A 99 -8.09 4.78 12.83
CA ALA A 99 -8.70 3.73 13.64
C ALA A 99 -7.68 2.63 14.01
N LEU A 100 -6.81 2.27 13.05
CA LEU A 100 -5.74 1.29 13.28
C LEU A 100 -4.69 1.79 14.28
N ALA A 101 -4.31 3.06 14.17
CA ALA A 101 -3.32 3.68 15.05
C ALA A 101 -3.86 3.81 16.48
N SER A 102 -5.13 4.23 16.65
CA SER A 102 -5.80 4.26 17.95
C SER A 102 -5.82 2.87 18.59
N LYS A 103 -6.21 1.83 17.84
CA LYS A 103 -6.22 0.45 18.34
C LYS A 103 -4.83 -0.03 18.79
N CYS A 104 -3.79 0.28 18.01
CA CYS A 104 -2.41 -0.04 18.39
C CYS A 104 -2.01 0.67 19.69
N LEU A 105 -2.41 1.93 19.87
CA LEU A 105 -2.10 2.71 21.06
C LEU A 105 -2.85 2.17 22.29
N ASP A 106 -4.12 1.77 22.14
CA ASP A 106 -4.92 1.14 23.20
C ASP A 106 -4.21 -0.12 23.74
N GLU A 107 -3.77 -1.01 22.84
CA GLU A 107 -3.07 -2.24 23.20
C GLU A 107 -1.72 -1.96 23.90
N ILE A 108 -0.96 -0.95 23.43
CA ILE A 108 0.30 -0.54 24.09
C ILE A 108 0.02 0.03 25.48
N HIS A 109 -1.05 0.82 25.63
CA HIS A 109 -1.45 1.39 26.91
C HIS A 109 -1.81 0.31 27.93
N GLU A 110 -2.59 -0.70 27.53
CA GLU A 110 -2.92 -1.83 28.40
C GLU A 110 -1.68 -2.62 28.84
N LEU A 111 -0.75 -2.89 27.91
CA LEU A 111 0.50 -3.58 28.23
C LEU A 111 1.40 -2.77 29.16
N LEU A 112 1.45 -1.45 28.97
CA LEU A 112 2.26 -0.56 29.80
C LEU A 112 1.66 -0.46 31.21
N ASP A 113 0.34 -0.33 31.33
CA ASP A 113 -0.36 -0.27 32.61
C ASP A 113 -0.16 -1.57 33.41
N ASP A 114 -0.28 -2.74 32.77
CA ASP A 114 -0.02 -4.03 33.41
C ASP A 114 1.44 -4.19 33.85
N HIS A 115 2.40 -3.73 33.03
CA HIS A 115 3.81 -3.79 33.38
C HIS A 115 4.14 -2.88 34.57
N VAL A 116 3.62 -1.64 34.57
CA VAL A 116 3.80 -0.69 35.67
C VAL A 116 3.17 -1.22 36.95
N LYS A 117 1.97 -1.82 36.87
CA LYS A 117 1.34 -2.52 38.00
C LYS A 117 2.24 -3.62 38.55
N THR A 118 2.77 -4.48 37.68
CA THR A 118 3.67 -5.57 38.07
C THR A 118 4.92 -5.05 38.78
N VAL A 119 5.62 -4.08 38.20
CA VAL A 119 6.83 -3.45 38.78
C VAL A 119 6.53 -2.85 40.16
N ILE A 120 5.41 -2.14 40.29
CA ILE A 120 4.97 -1.58 41.58
C ILE A 120 4.75 -2.70 42.60
N THR A 121 4.05 -3.77 42.21
CA THR A 121 3.77 -4.89 43.12
C THR A 121 5.03 -5.63 43.59
N GLU A 122 6.04 -5.74 42.73
CA GLU A 122 7.28 -6.46 43.01
C GLU A 122 8.21 -5.64 43.89
N HIS A 123 8.44 -4.37 43.54
CA HIS A 123 9.37 -3.51 44.27
C HIS A 123 8.80 -3.04 45.62
N PHE A 124 7.49 -2.75 45.68
CA PHE A 124 6.85 -2.29 46.92
C PHE A 124 6.23 -3.41 47.76
N ARG A 125 6.48 -4.69 47.41
CA ARG A 125 6.01 -5.85 48.18
C ARG A 125 6.43 -5.79 49.65
N LYS A 126 7.63 -5.26 49.93
CA LYS A 126 8.22 -5.17 51.29
C LYS A 126 7.74 -3.97 52.10
N GLN A 127 7.26 -2.89 51.47
CA GLN A 127 6.72 -1.70 52.15
C GLN A 127 5.19 -1.76 52.36
N ALA A 128 4.58 -2.95 52.34
CA ALA A 128 3.14 -3.14 52.44
C ALA A 128 2.50 -2.59 53.75
N LEU A 129 3.29 -2.34 54.80
CA LEU A 129 2.81 -1.84 56.09
C LEU A 129 2.76 -0.30 56.21
N GLY A 130 3.23 0.45 55.20
CA GLY A 130 3.44 1.90 55.31
C GLY A 130 2.52 2.80 54.47
N GLY A 131 1.46 2.28 53.85
CA GLY A 131 0.58 3.06 52.96
C GLY A 131 1.24 3.60 51.68
N LEU A 132 2.56 3.48 51.52
CA LEU A 132 3.30 3.87 50.31
C LEU A 132 2.95 2.95 49.13
N ARG A 133 2.83 1.64 49.38
CA ARG A 133 2.29 0.72 48.39
C ARG A 133 0.90 1.14 47.97
N ASP A 134 0.04 1.54 48.92
CA ASP A 134 -1.32 1.98 48.62
C ASP A 134 -1.35 3.37 47.93
N ALA A 135 -0.45 4.30 48.26
CA ALA A 135 -0.32 5.57 47.54
C ALA A 135 0.15 5.37 46.09
N VAL A 136 0.95 4.34 45.84
CA VAL A 136 1.48 3.99 44.51
C VAL A 136 0.54 3.01 43.76
N MET A 137 -0.28 2.22 44.44
CA MET A 137 -1.05 1.08 43.90
C MET A 137 -2.58 1.18 44.10
N TYR A 138 -3.08 1.86 45.13
CA TYR A 138 -4.51 1.92 45.54
C TYR A 138 -5.32 2.96 44.75
N VAL A 139 -5.22 2.89 43.42
CA VAL A 139 -6.05 3.66 42.48
C VAL A 139 -6.83 2.75 41.53
N ASN A 140 -6.86 1.43 41.80
CA ASN A 140 -7.49 0.45 40.91
C ASN A 140 -8.93 0.02 41.32
N MET A 141 -9.62 0.72 42.23
CA MET A 141 -10.98 0.34 42.70
C MET A 141 -12.03 1.47 42.64
N LEU A 142 -11.93 2.43 41.71
CA LEU A 142 -12.97 3.47 41.54
C LEU A 142 -13.14 3.89 40.07
N VAL A 143 -13.32 2.93 39.16
CA VAL A 143 -13.69 3.23 37.75
C VAL A 143 -14.97 2.49 37.29
N ALA A 144 -15.66 1.77 38.17
CA ALA A 144 -16.88 1.04 37.78
C ALA A 144 -18.22 1.67 38.22
N ALA A 145 -18.26 2.77 38.99
CA ALA A 145 -19.51 3.13 39.69
C ALA A 145 -20.10 4.54 39.44
N ASP A 146 -19.33 5.63 39.26
CA ASP A 146 -19.98 6.95 39.12
C ASP A 146 -19.01 8.06 38.61
N PRO A 147 -19.33 8.81 37.54
CA PRO A 147 -18.56 9.98 37.10
C PRO A 147 -18.75 11.21 38.02
N ALA A 148 -19.74 11.23 38.91
CA ALA A 148 -20.12 12.41 39.68
C ALA A 148 -19.45 12.54 41.06
N LEU A 149 -18.75 11.52 41.56
CA LEU A 149 -17.97 11.57 42.80
C LEU A 149 -16.46 11.47 42.53
N SER A 150 -15.88 12.49 41.90
CA SER A 150 -14.42 12.60 41.76
C SER A 150 -13.90 13.91 42.34
N ASP A 151 -13.98 14.04 43.67
CA ASP A 151 -13.27 15.09 44.40
C ASP A 151 -11.80 14.68 44.63
N LYS A 152 -11.00 15.00 43.60
CA LYS A 152 -9.61 15.48 43.56
C LYS A 152 -8.43 14.87 44.34
N SER A 153 -8.54 14.05 45.39
CA SER A 153 -7.35 13.90 46.26
C SER A 153 -6.47 12.64 46.17
N HIS A 154 -6.82 11.59 45.42
CA HIS A 154 -6.05 10.32 45.48
C HIS A 154 -5.91 9.66 44.11
N ARG A 155 -5.19 10.31 43.18
CA ARG A 155 -4.92 9.81 41.82
C ARG A 155 -3.40 9.63 41.68
N SER A 156 -2.94 8.44 41.27
CA SER A 156 -1.50 8.10 41.29
C SER A 156 -0.78 8.84 40.16
N VAL A 157 0.37 9.44 40.49
CA VAL A 157 1.17 10.24 39.53
C VAL A 157 1.56 9.41 38.30
N ALA A 158 1.83 8.12 38.48
CA ALA A 158 2.23 7.23 37.39
C ALA A 158 1.09 6.94 36.41
N SER A 159 -0.11 6.56 36.89
CA SER A 159 -1.25 6.28 36.00
C SER A 159 -1.79 7.55 35.35
N ASP A 160 -1.68 8.71 36.02
CA ASP A 160 -2.07 9.99 35.43
C ASP A 160 -1.10 10.46 34.35
N GLU A 161 0.22 10.26 34.53
CA GLU A 161 1.19 10.58 33.47
C GLU A 161 1.00 9.66 32.27
N ILE A 162 0.76 8.36 32.47
CA ILE A 162 0.47 7.42 31.38
C ILE A 162 -0.79 7.84 30.61
N ARG A 163 -1.87 8.19 31.33
CA ARG A 163 -3.11 8.67 30.71
C ARG A 163 -2.91 10.00 29.97
N ARG A 164 -2.13 10.92 30.52
CA ARG A 164 -1.81 12.19 29.86
C ARG A 164 -1.05 11.94 28.56
N ARG A 165 0.00 11.13 28.61
CA ARG A 165 0.80 10.77 27.43
C ARG A 165 -0.01 10.04 26.38
N PHE A 166 -0.94 9.19 26.79
CA PHE A 166 -1.88 8.53 25.90
C PHE A 166 -2.74 9.55 25.13
N HIS A 167 -3.34 10.51 25.84
CA HIS A 167 -4.16 11.55 25.21
C HIS A 167 -3.33 12.46 24.27
N ASP A 168 -2.13 12.86 24.70
CA ASP A 168 -1.22 13.65 23.87
C ASP A 168 -0.83 12.89 22.59
N THR A 169 -0.59 11.58 22.70
CA THR A 169 -0.24 10.72 21.56
C THR A 169 -1.41 10.56 20.60
N LEU A 170 -2.64 10.39 21.10
CA LEU A 170 -3.84 10.38 20.26
C LEU A 170 -4.00 11.68 19.48
N ALA A 171 -3.81 12.83 20.13
CA ALA A 171 -3.88 14.13 19.46
C ALA A 171 -2.80 14.28 18.36
N GLN A 172 -1.60 13.74 18.59
CA GLN A 172 -0.54 13.71 17.58
C GLN A 172 -0.87 12.78 16.41
N ILE A 173 -1.41 11.58 16.67
CA ILE A 173 -1.88 10.67 15.63
C ILE A 173 -2.94 11.35 14.76
N ASP A 174 -3.90 12.03 15.38
CA ASP A 174 -4.93 12.79 14.66
C ASP A 174 -4.34 13.87 13.77
N SER A 175 -3.37 14.64 14.29
CA SER A 175 -2.67 15.64 13.51
C SER A 175 -1.91 15.03 12.31
N LEU A 176 -1.26 13.89 12.51
CA LEU A 176 -0.51 13.21 11.44
C LEU A 176 -1.46 12.67 10.35
N CYS A 177 -2.54 11.99 10.73
CA CYS A 177 -3.54 11.48 9.78
C CYS A 177 -4.20 12.60 8.96
N ASN A 178 -4.48 13.74 9.59
CA ASN A 178 -5.01 14.91 8.88
C ASN A 178 -4.02 15.47 7.85
N SER A 179 -2.72 15.46 8.17
CA SER A 179 -1.68 15.90 7.24
C SER A 179 -1.47 14.93 6.06
N GLU A 180 -1.62 13.62 6.30
CA GLU A 180 -1.47 12.58 5.27
C GLU A 180 -2.70 12.44 4.36
N SER A 181 -3.85 13.02 4.75
CA SER A 181 -5.07 13.04 3.94
C SER A 181 -4.96 13.93 2.69
N THR A 182 -3.92 14.76 2.61
CA THR A 182 -3.56 15.52 1.41
C THR A 182 -2.33 14.88 0.74
N PRO A 183 -2.47 14.32 -0.47
CA PRO A 183 -1.36 13.68 -1.17
C PRO A 183 -0.26 14.70 -1.45
N PHE A 184 0.86 14.52 -0.79
CA PHE A 184 2.08 15.27 -0.99
C PHE A 184 3.26 14.31 -0.79
N THR A 185 4.42 14.54 -1.42
CA THR A 185 5.64 13.78 -1.12
C THR A 185 6.85 14.70 -1.28
N GLN A 186 7.83 14.57 -0.40
CA GLN A 186 9.15 15.22 -0.54
C GLN A 186 10.19 14.25 -1.13
N ASN A 187 9.82 12.98 -1.27
CA ASN A 187 10.67 11.91 -1.77
C ASN A 187 10.43 11.67 -3.27
N ASP A 188 10.63 12.72 -4.07
CA ASP A 188 10.32 12.70 -5.51
C ASP A 188 11.07 11.57 -6.24
N HIS A 189 12.37 11.41 -5.95
CA HIS A 189 13.19 10.40 -6.61
C HIS A 189 12.69 8.96 -6.36
N TYR A 190 12.31 8.63 -5.12
CA TYR A 190 11.72 7.32 -4.81
C TYR A 190 10.36 7.18 -5.49
N PHE A 191 9.50 8.20 -5.39
CA PHE A 191 8.18 8.18 -6.01
C PHE A 191 8.27 7.90 -7.51
N TYR A 192 9.11 8.65 -8.25
CA TYR A 192 9.27 8.45 -9.69
C TYR A 192 9.89 7.09 -10.03
N ALA A 193 10.89 6.64 -9.27
CA ALA A 193 11.49 5.31 -9.49
C ALA A 193 10.46 4.17 -9.32
N TYR A 194 9.65 4.22 -8.25
CA TYR A 194 8.60 3.25 -8.01
C TYR A 194 7.48 3.33 -9.05
N LYS A 195 7.03 4.55 -9.39
CA LYS A 195 6.03 4.78 -10.44
C LYS A 195 6.48 4.17 -11.75
N SER A 196 7.69 4.48 -12.23
CA SER A 196 8.20 3.99 -13.50
C SER A 196 8.30 2.46 -13.53
N LYS A 197 8.75 1.85 -12.43
CA LYS A 197 8.84 0.40 -12.31
C LYS A 197 7.47 -0.28 -12.35
N LEU A 198 6.54 0.16 -11.50
CA LEU A 198 5.19 -0.42 -11.42
C LEU A 198 4.41 -0.21 -12.72
N LEU A 199 4.56 0.96 -13.35
CA LEU A 199 3.93 1.24 -14.64
C LEU A 199 4.46 0.29 -15.73
N GLY A 200 5.76 0.02 -15.77
CA GLY A 200 6.34 -0.95 -16.69
C GLY A 200 5.75 -2.34 -16.50
N VAL A 201 5.67 -2.80 -15.26
CA VAL A 201 5.06 -4.09 -14.89
C VAL A 201 3.58 -4.13 -15.29
N TYR A 202 2.79 -3.12 -14.93
CA TYR A 202 1.37 -3.08 -15.25
C TYR A 202 1.10 -3.06 -16.75
N LYS A 203 1.88 -2.31 -17.54
CA LYS A 203 1.76 -2.30 -19.00
C LYS A 203 2.10 -3.67 -19.59
N GLU A 204 3.16 -4.30 -19.10
CA GLU A 204 3.57 -5.62 -19.57
C GLU A 204 2.51 -6.69 -19.29
N VAL A 205 2.07 -6.77 -18.03
CA VAL A 205 1.04 -7.71 -17.59
C VAL A 205 -0.28 -7.45 -18.30
N TYR A 206 -0.66 -6.19 -18.49
CA TYR A 206 -1.87 -5.83 -19.24
C TYR A 206 -1.79 -6.31 -20.69
N ARG A 207 -0.66 -6.11 -21.37
CA ARG A 207 -0.46 -6.56 -22.75
C ARG A 207 -0.53 -8.07 -22.86
N ARG A 208 0.17 -8.81 -22.00
CA ARG A 208 0.11 -10.28 -21.95
C ARG A 208 -1.32 -10.77 -21.67
N SER A 209 -2.06 -10.10 -20.80
CA SER A 209 -3.47 -10.44 -20.51
C SER A 209 -4.43 -10.20 -21.69
N ARG A 210 -4.02 -9.36 -22.66
CA ARG A 210 -4.77 -9.05 -23.89
C ARG A 210 -4.31 -9.84 -25.09
N ASP A 211 -3.18 -10.52 -24.99
CA ASP A 211 -2.55 -11.21 -26.10
C ASP A 211 -3.25 -12.54 -26.41
N GLU A 212 -4.48 -12.44 -26.92
CA GLU A 212 -5.30 -13.58 -27.34
C GLU A 212 -4.65 -14.38 -28.49
N GLN A 213 -3.64 -13.82 -29.17
CA GLN A 213 -2.95 -14.43 -30.32
C GLN A 213 -1.45 -14.71 -30.08
N GLY A 214 -0.91 -14.40 -28.90
CA GLY A 214 0.52 -14.61 -28.58
C GLY A 214 1.49 -13.73 -29.38
N ILE A 215 1.02 -12.65 -30.00
CA ILE A 215 1.83 -11.77 -30.87
C ILE A 215 2.88 -11.04 -30.03
N VAL A 216 2.53 -10.55 -28.85
CA VAL A 216 3.43 -9.80 -27.97
C VAL A 216 4.51 -10.73 -27.41
N SER A 217 4.12 -11.92 -26.95
CA SER A 217 5.07 -12.95 -26.52
C SER A 217 6.02 -13.35 -27.66
N SER A 218 5.48 -13.58 -28.87
CA SER A 218 6.29 -13.91 -30.04
C SER A 218 7.26 -12.79 -30.45
N LEU A 219 6.86 -11.51 -30.28
CA LEU A 219 7.73 -10.36 -30.52
C LEU A 219 8.83 -10.24 -29.46
N GLN A 220 8.54 -10.56 -28.20
CA GLN A 220 9.55 -10.61 -27.13
C GLN A 220 10.57 -11.72 -27.35
N ASP A 221 10.10 -12.93 -27.70
CA ASP A 221 10.96 -14.07 -28.00
C ASP A 221 11.87 -13.76 -29.21
N PHE A 222 11.31 -13.10 -30.23
CA PHE A 222 12.05 -12.61 -31.39
C PHE A 222 13.16 -11.63 -31.00
N VAL A 223 12.88 -10.68 -30.10
CA VAL A 223 13.86 -9.66 -29.65
C VAL A 223 14.96 -10.27 -28.77
N GLN A 224 14.65 -11.34 -28.03
CA GLN A 224 15.61 -12.04 -27.18
C GLN A 224 16.47 -13.08 -27.94
N ASP A 225 16.33 -13.19 -29.27
CA ASP A 225 16.96 -14.23 -30.11
C ASP A 225 16.74 -15.65 -29.55
N MET A 226 15.60 -15.87 -28.88
CA MET A 226 15.25 -17.18 -28.35
C MET A 226 14.89 -18.11 -29.51
N GLN A 227 15.46 -19.33 -29.49
CA GLN A 227 15.11 -20.34 -30.49
C GLN A 227 13.62 -20.67 -30.36
N PRO A 228 12.84 -20.68 -31.45
CA PRO A 228 11.43 -21.03 -31.41
C PRO A 228 11.30 -22.48 -30.95
N ASN A 229 10.65 -22.67 -29.79
CA ASN A 229 10.53 -23.98 -29.16
C ASN A 229 9.50 -24.89 -29.84
N ASP A 230 8.54 -24.30 -30.57
CA ASP A 230 7.42 -25.00 -31.21
C ASP A 230 7.18 -24.53 -32.65
N GLU A 231 6.50 -25.34 -33.47
CA GLU A 231 6.15 -25.01 -34.86
C GLU A 231 5.32 -23.72 -35.00
N VAL A 232 4.50 -23.39 -33.98
CA VAL A 232 3.70 -22.16 -33.96
C VAL A 232 4.59 -20.94 -33.75
N ALA A 233 5.57 -21.03 -32.84
CA ALA A 233 6.54 -19.97 -32.59
C ALA A 233 7.41 -19.71 -33.84
N GLN A 234 7.84 -20.78 -34.54
CA GLN A 234 8.57 -20.65 -35.80
C GLN A 234 7.76 -19.91 -36.87
N LYS A 235 6.49 -20.27 -37.04
CA LYS A 235 5.60 -19.58 -38.01
C LYS A 235 5.39 -18.11 -37.65
N ASN A 236 5.30 -17.77 -36.37
CA ASN A 236 5.19 -16.38 -35.93
C ASN A 236 6.50 -15.62 -36.18
N PHE A 237 7.66 -16.23 -35.92
CA PHE A 237 8.97 -15.68 -36.23
C PHE A 237 9.13 -15.36 -37.73
N ASP A 238 8.72 -16.29 -38.59
CA ASP A 238 8.74 -16.11 -40.06
C ASP A 238 7.80 -14.98 -40.50
N ARG A 239 6.61 -14.87 -39.90
CA ARG A 239 5.65 -13.78 -40.16
C ARG A 239 6.20 -12.42 -39.75
N ILE A 240 6.88 -12.33 -38.59
CA ILE A 240 7.51 -11.10 -38.11
C ILE A 240 8.63 -10.67 -39.07
N ASN A 241 9.50 -11.60 -39.48
CA ASN A 241 10.55 -11.34 -40.47
C ASN A 241 10.00 -10.89 -41.82
N ALA A 242 8.94 -11.55 -42.31
CA ALA A 242 8.28 -11.16 -43.54
C ALA A 242 7.67 -9.76 -43.44
N ALA A 243 7.04 -9.42 -42.32
CA ALA A 243 6.51 -8.08 -42.08
C ALA A 243 7.60 -7.00 -42.07
N LEU A 244 8.71 -7.22 -41.35
CA LEU A 244 9.86 -6.30 -41.31
C LEU A 244 10.50 -6.13 -42.69
N SER A 245 10.63 -7.22 -43.46
CA SER A 245 11.15 -7.19 -44.82
C SER A 245 10.26 -6.38 -45.76
N ASN A 246 8.93 -6.53 -45.66
CA ASN A 246 7.97 -5.77 -46.45
C ASN A 246 7.97 -4.28 -46.07
N LEU A 247 8.07 -3.95 -44.78
CA LEU A 247 8.19 -2.56 -44.33
C LEU A 247 9.49 -1.91 -44.84
N THR A 248 10.59 -2.67 -44.84
CA THR A 248 11.86 -2.23 -45.41
C THR A 248 11.75 -2.01 -46.92
N ALA A 249 11.05 -2.89 -47.65
CA ALA A 249 10.81 -2.77 -49.08
C ALA A 249 9.92 -1.55 -49.44
N LEU A 250 9.06 -1.12 -48.51
CA LEU A 250 8.27 0.12 -48.62
C LEU A 250 9.10 1.38 -48.29
N GLY A 251 10.39 1.24 -47.97
CA GLY A 251 11.31 2.34 -47.68
C GLY A 251 11.36 2.76 -46.20
N LEU A 252 10.72 2.00 -45.30
CA LEU A 252 10.81 2.23 -43.85
C LEU A 252 12.00 1.44 -43.29
N HIS A 253 13.17 2.06 -43.34
CA HIS A 253 14.42 1.46 -42.85
C HIS A 253 14.58 1.62 -41.32
N GLY A 254 15.26 0.66 -40.68
CA GLY A 254 15.65 0.75 -39.27
C GLY A 254 14.57 0.37 -38.25
N LEU A 255 13.43 -0.17 -38.71
CA LEU A 255 12.39 -0.68 -37.82
C LEU A 255 12.81 -2.01 -37.19
N THR A 256 12.62 -2.12 -35.88
CA THR A 256 12.85 -3.35 -35.11
C THR A 256 11.52 -4.02 -34.77
N ALA A 257 11.56 -5.29 -34.35
CA ALA A 257 10.36 -5.99 -33.87
C ALA A 257 9.67 -5.25 -32.70
N VAL A 258 10.44 -4.52 -31.88
CA VAL A 258 9.89 -3.65 -30.82
C VAL A 258 9.01 -2.54 -31.41
N ASP A 259 9.34 -2.00 -32.58
CA ASP A 259 8.55 -0.96 -33.22
C ASP A 259 7.21 -1.46 -33.75
N LEU A 260 7.09 -2.75 -34.05
CA LEU A 260 5.81 -3.37 -34.42
C LEU A 260 4.81 -3.31 -33.25
N THR A 261 5.28 -3.27 -32.00
CA THR A 261 4.40 -3.09 -30.83
C THR A 261 3.70 -1.72 -30.81
N LYS A 262 4.23 -0.73 -31.54
CA LYS A 262 3.62 0.61 -31.69
C LYS A 262 2.48 0.61 -32.72
N LEU A 263 2.36 -0.43 -33.54
CA LEU A 263 1.25 -0.60 -34.49
C LEU A 263 -0.01 -1.17 -33.81
N LEU A 264 0.13 -1.65 -32.58
CA LEU A 264 -1.01 -2.01 -31.76
C LEU A 264 -1.85 -0.76 -31.46
N PRO A 265 -3.18 -0.86 -31.46
CA PRO A 265 -4.05 0.27 -31.16
C PRO A 265 -3.68 0.88 -29.81
N GLU A 266 -3.72 2.21 -29.71
CA GLU A 266 -3.47 2.91 -28.45
C GLU A 266 -4.40 2.36 -27.37
N ASP A 267 -3.82 1.99 -26.23
CA ASP A 267 -4.55 1.43 -25.11
C ASP A 267 -5.38 2.54 -24.43
N GLU A 268 -6.69 2.53 -24.66
CA GLU A 268 -7.65 3.45 -24.01
C GLU A 268 -7.53 3.45 -22.47
N ASN A 269 -7.06 2.35 -21.90
CA ASN A 269 -6.87 2.16 -20.45
C ASN A 269 -5.46 2.51 -19.94
N SER A 270 -4.53 2.95 -20.80
CA SER A 270 -3.21 3.44 -20.38
C SER A 270 -3.27 4.43 -19.20
N PRO A 271 -4.24 5.37 -19.15
CA PRO A 271 -4.34 6.31 -18.04
C PRO A 271 -4.71 5.65 -16.70
N ALA A 272 -5.52 4.59 -16.72
CA ALA A 272 -5.83 3.85 -15.51
C ALA A 272 -4.56 3.16 -14.97
N LEU A 273 -3.74 2.57 -15.84
CA LEU A 273 -2.45 1.97 -15.45
C LEU A 273 -1.49 3.00 -14.82
N GLU A 274 -1.51 4.24 -15.32
CA GLU A 274 -0.74 5.34 -14.74
C GLU A 274 -1.24 5.74 -13.35
N ILE A 275 -2.56 5.86 -13.18
CA ILE A 275 -3.18 6.15 -11.87
C ILE A 275 -2.83 5.04 -10.86
N MET A 276 -2.95 3.77 -11.24
CA MET A 276 -2.58 2.64 -10.40
C MET A 276 -1.12 2.72 -9.93
N ALA A 277 -0.20 2.96 -10.87
CA ALA A 277 1.22 3.03 -10.58
C ALA A 277 1.56 4.22 -9.67
N GLU A 278 0.95 5.38 -9.89
CA GLU A 278 1.16 6.57 -9.05
C GLU A 278 0.63 6.39 -7.63
N VAL A 279 -0.60 5.88 -7.48
CA VAL A 279 -1.19 5.64 -6.16
C VAL A 279 -0.38 4.59 -5.41
N ARG A 280 0.04 3.50 -6.07
CA ARG A 280 0.87 2.49 -5.41
C ARG A 280 2.26 3.02 -5.05
N ALA A 281 2.89 3.80 -5.93
CA ALA A 281 4.18 4.44 -5.65
C ALA A 281 4.12 5.40 -4.46
N TYR A 282 2.99 6.11 -4.27
CA TYR A 282 2.76 6.95 -3.09
C TYR A 282 2.86 6.14 -1.79
N PHE A 283 2.22 4.97 -1.75
CA PHE A 283 2.18 4.12 -0.56
C PHE A 283 3.45 3.29 -0.33
N GLN A 284 4.40 3.22 -1.25
CA GLN A 284 5.65 2.48 -0.99
C GLN A 284 6.54 3.16 0.07
N GLY A 285 6.55 4.49 0.09
CA GLY A 285 7.38 5.27 1.03
C GLY A 285 6.64 5.83 2.25
N ARG A 286 5.32 5.94 2.18
CA ARG A 286 4.49 6.68 3.15
C ARG A 286 4.19 5.95 4.46
N PRO A 287 3.79 4.67 4.49
CA PRO A 287 3.64 3.94 5.73
C PRO A 287 4.95 3.90 6.51
N GLN A 288 6.10 3.79 5.84
CA GLN A 288 7.40 3.86 6.52
C GLN A 288 7.67 5.22 7.18
N MET A 289 7.25 6.33 6.57
CA MET A 289 7.35 7.67 7.17
C MET A 289 6.36 7.88 8.32
N PHE A 290 5.10 7.48 8.14
CA PHE A 290 4.08 7.55 9.18
C PHE A 290 4.53 6.75 10.42
N LEU A 291 5.06 5.55 10.19
CA LEU A 291 5.63 4.70 11.23
C LEU A 291 6.92 5.26 11.83
N ARG A 292 7.74 5.99 11.07
CA ARG A 292 8.98 6.62 11.57
C ARG A 292 8.69 7.85 12.42
N ASN A 293 7.73 8.68 12.02
CA ASN A 293 7.29 9.86 12.76
C ASN A 293 6.50 9.49 14.03
N GLY A 294 5.81 8.35 14.04
CA GLY A 294 5.16 7.82 15.25
C GLY A 294 6.13 7.22 16.29
N THR A 295 7.40 7.00 15.95
CA THR A 295 8.43 6.47 16.86
C THR A 295 9.46 7.51 17.31
N ALA A 296 9.43 8.71 16.74
CA ALA A 296 10.39 9.77 17.01
C ALA A 296 9.73 10.86 17.86
N ASN A 297 9.56 10.59 19.15
CA ASN A 297 9.59 11.55 20.27
C ASN A 297 9.53 10.81 21.61
#